data_AF-A0A6G2QGP3-F1
#
_entry.id   AF-A0A6G2QGP3-F1
#
_cell.length_a   1.000
_cell.length_b   1.000
_cell.length_c   1.000
_cell.angle_alpha   90.00
_cell.angle_beta   90.00
_cell.angle_gamma   90.00
#
_symmetry.space_group_name_H-M   'P 1'
#
loop_
_entity.id
_entity.type
_entity.pdbx_description
1 polymer ?
#
loop_
_entity_poly.entity_id
_entity_poly.type
_entity_poly.pdbx_seq_one_letter_code
_entity_poly.pdbx_strand_id
1 'polypeptide(L)'
;EVRWDPERGSVDADGLAGCGAVVNLAGAGVGDRRWTPAYKARLRASRVRGTAALAEAVAALPEEVRPRVLLNGSAIGYYGETGGRTV
;
A
#
# COMPACT_ATOMS: atom_id res chain seq x y z
N GLU A 1 10.34 11.67 11.90
CA GLU A 1 9.44 10.54 11.61
C GLU A 1 8.22 11.10 10.90
N VAL A 2 7.83 10.53 9.76
CA VAL A 2 6.69 10.99 8.94
C VAL A 2 5.44 10.27 9.41
N ARG A 3 4.36 11.01 9.67
CA ARG A 3 3.10 10.39 10.15
C ARG A 3 2.22 9.95 8.97
N TRP A 4 1.62 8.78 9.11
CA TRP A 4 0.68 8.23 8.15
C TRP A 4 -0.42 7.43 8.85
N ASP A 5 -1.67 7.68 8.44
CA ASP A 5 -2.84 6.91 8.86
C ASP A 5 -3.54 6.33 7.60
N PRO A 6 -3.35 5.04 7.31
CA PRO A 6 -3.99 4.38 6.17
C PRO A 6 -5.49 4.17 6.34
N GLU A 7 -6.02 4.20 7.56
CA GLU A 7 -7.46 4.04 7.79
C GLU A 7 -8.21 5.34 7.51
N ARG A 8 -7.58 6.47 7.83
CA ARG A 8 -8.09 7.82 7.55
C ARG A 8 -7.64 8.38 6.20
N GLY A 9 -6.70 7.71 5.53
CA GLY A 9 -6.16 8.13 4.23
C GLY A 9 -5.26 9.35 4.30
N SER A 10 -4.71 9.68 5.47
CA SER A 10 -3.88 10.88 5.66
C SER A 10 -2.40 10.52 5.67
N VAL A 11 -1.61 11.20 4.84
CA VAL A 11 -0.15 11.12 4.82
C VAL A 11 0.39 12.52 5.07
N ASP A 12 1.40 12.65 5.93
CA ASP A 12 2.19 13.87 6.02
C ASP A 12 3.07 14.01 4.76
N ALA A 13 2.54 14.74 3.77
CA ALA A 13 3.16 14.87 2.45
C ALA A 13 4.49 15.63 2.50
N ASP A 14 4.63 16.59 3.41
CA ASP A 14 5.89 17.34 3.59
C ASP A 14 7.03 16.40 3.99
N GLY A 15 6.71 15.36 4.77
CA GLY A 15 7.66 14.31 5.12
C GLY A 15 8.12 13.42 3.95
N LEU A 16 7.39 13.41 2.83
CA LEU A 16 7.77 12.69 1.60
C LEU A 16 8.61 13.55 0.65
N ALA A 17 8.61 14.87 0.82
CA ALA A 17 9.32 15.79 -0.06
C ALA A 17 10.84 15.56 0.00
N GLY A 18 11.47 15.40 -1.16
CA GLY A 18 12.90 15.14 -1.29
C GLY A 18 13.32 13.68 -1.08
N CYS A 19 12.38 12.78 -0.76
CA CYS A 19 12.69 11.34 -0.75
C CYS A 19 12.92 10.83 -2.18
N GLY A 20 13.91 9.94 -2.37
CA GLY A 20 14.14 9.32 -3.68
C GLY A 20 13.09 8.26 -4.06
N ALA A 21 12.55 7.56 -3.06
CA ALA A 21 11.57 6.50 -3.24
C ALA A 21 10.66 6.34 -2.02
N VAL A 22 9.45 5.83 -2.25
CA VAL A 22 8.51 5.36 -1.22
C VAL A 22 8.36 3.85 -1.38
N VAL A 23 8.54 3.09 -0.29
CA VAL A 23 8.38 1.63 -0.28
C VAL A 23 7.24 1.26 0.68
N ASN A 24 6.15 0.72 0.15
CA ASN A 24 4.99 0.31 0.91
C ASN A 24 4.91 -1.22 1.04
N LEU A 25 5.22 -1.73 2.22
CA LEU A 25 5.06 -3.14 2.61
C LEU A 25 3.98 -3.33 3.68
N ALA A 26 3.23 -2.28 4.01
CA ALA A 26 2.23 -2.32 5.05
C ALA A 26 0.96 -3.05 4.58
N GLY A 27 0.35 -3.77 5.51
CA GLY A 27 -0.91 -4.48 5.30
C GLY A 27 -1.19 -5.43 6.47
N ALA A 28 -2.46 -5.77 6.68
CA ALA A 28 -2.79 -6.82 7.64
C ALA A 28 -2.17 -8.15 7.19
N GLY A 29 -1.56 -8.91 8.12
CA GLY A 29 -0.91 -10.17 7.81
C GLY A 29 -1.94 -11.23 7.40
N VAL A 30 -1.63 -12.02 6.39
CA VAL A 30 -2.58 -12.95 5.78
C VAL A 30 -2.91 -14.13 6.73
N GLY A 31 -1.97 -14.49 7.61
CA GLY A 31 -2.06 -15.60 8.56
C GLY A 31 -2.37 -15.21 10.00
N ASP A 32 -2.55 -13.92 10.33
CA ASP A 32 -2.60 -13.49 11.74
C ASP A 32 -3.92 -13.87 12.43
N ARG A 33 -5.00 -14.05 11.66
CA ARG A 33 -6.34 -14.36 12.19
C ARG A 33 -7.15 -15.28 11.27
N ARG A 34 -8.17 -15.93 11.84
CA ARG A 34 -9.16 -16.70 11.09
C ARG A 34 -9.86 -15.81 10.06
N TRP A 35 -10.05 -16.34 8.85
CA TRP A 35 -10.69 -15.66 7.73
C TRP A 35 -12.21 -15.55 7.88
N THR A 36 -12.65 -14.65 8.76
CA THR A 36 -14.04 -14.21 8.80
C THR A 36 -14.34 -13.23 7.66
N PRO A 37 -15.61 -13.00 7.29
CA PRO A 37 -15.97 -11.95 6.33
C PRO A 37 -15.36 -10.59 6.68
N ALA A 38 -15.42 -10.21 7.95
CA ALA A 38 -14.82 -8.97 8.45
C ALA A 38 -13.30 -8.93 8.28
N TYR A 39 -12.60 -10.03 8.56
CA TYR A 39 -11.16 -10.07 8.41
C TYR A 39 -10.71 -10.05 6.94
N LYS A 40 -11.43 -10.74 6.05
CA LYS A 40 -11.21 -10.64 4.59
C LYS A 40 -11.37 -9.19 4.11
N ALA A 41 -12.39 -8.48 4.59
CA ALA A 41 -12.55 -7.06 4.29
C ALA A 41 -11.36 -6.22 4.80
N ARG A 42 -10.85 -6.50 6.02
CA ARG A 42 -9.65 -5.84 6.56
C ARG A 42 -8.38 -6.13 5.74
N LEU A 43 -8.15 -7.38 5.33
CA LEU A 43 -7.01 -7.76 4.48
C LEU A 43 -6.98 -6.93 3.20
N ARG A 44 -8.15 -6.79 2.54
CA ARG A 44 -8.29 -5.97 1.34
C ARG A 44 -8.13 -4.48 1.63
N ALA A 45 -8.87 -3.96 2.61
CA ALA A 45 -8.90 -2.52 2.92
C ALA A 45 -7.52 -1.99 3.33
N SER A 46 -6.78 -2.75 4.15
CA SER A 46 -5.44 -2.35 4.61
C SER A 46 -4.43 -2.14 3.48
N ARG A 47 -4.56 -2.88 2.36
CA ARG A 47 -3.71 -2.73 1.18
C ARG A 47 -4.19 -1.65 0.23
N VAL A 48 -5.49 -1.64 -0.06
CA VAL A 48 -6.08 -0.71 -1.03
C VAL A 48 -6.04 0.73 -0.51
N ARG A 49 -6.52 0.98 0.72
CA ARG A 49 -6.57 2.34 1.27
C ARG A 49 -5.18 2.90 1.53
N GLY A 50 -4.30 2.09 2.10
CA GLY A 50 -2.93 2.52 2.37
C GLY A 50 -2.15 2.87 1.10
N THR A 51 -2.29 2.04 0.06
CA THR A 51 -1.66 2.31 -1.23
C THR A 51 -2.23 3.56 -1.90
N ALA A 52 -3.57 3.73 -1.89
CA ALA A 52 -4.21 4.91 -2.46
C ALA A 52 -3.74 6.20 -1.77
N ALA A 53 -3.74 6.22 -0.43
CA ALA A 53 -3.30 7.38 0.33
C ALA A 53 -1.85 7.80 0.01
N LEU A 54 -0.92 6.83 -0.07
CA LEU A 54 0.47 7.11 -0.44
C LEU A 54 0.58 7.59 -1.90
N ALA A 55 -0.12 6.95 -2.82
CA ALA A 55 -0.10 7.34 -4.24
C ALA A 55 -0.64 8.77 -4.45
N GLU A 56 -1.76 9.10 -3.79
CA GLU A 56 -2.36 10.44 -3.84
C GLU A 56 -1.43 11.48 -3.22
N ALA A 57 -0.83 11.20 -2.07
CA ALA A 57 0.11 12.11 -1.41
C ALA A 57 1.36 12.36 -2.27
N VAL A 58 1.95 11.32 -2.85
CA VAL A 58 3.09 11.46 -3.78
C VAL A 58 2.69 12.26 -5.01
N ALA A 59 1.51 12.00 -5.58
CA ALA A 59 1.03 12.70 -6.78
C ALA A 59 0.76 14.20 -6.52
N ALA A 60 0.38 14.56 -5.29
CA ALA A 60 0.10 15.95 -4.90
C ALA A 60 1.36 16.82 -4.73
N LEU A 61 2.55 16.21 -4.59
CA LEU A 61 3.79 16.97 -4.40
C LEU A 61 4.27 17.68 -5.67
N PRO A 62 4.92 18.86 -5.56
CA PRO A 62 5.63 19.49 -6.67
C PRO A 62 6.68 18.55 -7.28
N GLU A 63 6.85 18.61 -8.60
CA GLU A 63 7.69 17.64 -9.32
C GLU A 63 9.15 17.63 -8.84
N GLU A 64 9.66 18.79 -8.43
CA GLU A 64 11.05 19.02 -8.01
C GLU A 64 11.40 18.27 -6.72
N VAL A 65 10.40 18.04 -5.87
CA VAL A 65 10.55 17.38 -4.57
C VAL A 65 9.80 16.05 -4.49
N ARG A 66 9.13 15.65 -5.58
CA ARG A 66 8.33 14.43 -5.62
C ARG A 66 9.21 13.17 -5.68
N PRO A 67 8.94 12.15 -4.86
CA PRO A 67 9.57 10.84 -5.02
C PRO A 67 9.34 10.26 -6.43
N ARG A 68 10.43 9.82 -7.08
CA ARG A 68 10.36 9.31 -8.45
C ARG A 68 9.95 7.84 -8.52
N VAL A 69 9.94 7.14 -7.38
CA VAL A 69 9.61 5.72 -7.28
C VAL A 69 8.60 5.48 -6.16
N LEU A 70 7.54 4.73 -6.47
CA LEU A 70 6.64 4.12 -5.51
C LEU A 70 6.66 2.60 -5.70
N LEU A 71 7.27 1.88 -4.76
CA LEU A 71 7.32 0.42 -4.74
C LEU A 71 6.24 -0.11 -3.79
N ASN A 72 5.45 -1.08 -4.24
CA ASN A 72 4.37 -1.67 -3.44
C ASN A 72 4.50 -3.19 -3.36
N GLY A 73 4.31 -3.74 -2.16
CA GLY A 73 4.22 -5.18 -1.96
C GLY A 73 2.96 -5.75 -2.60
N SER A 74 3.12 -6.77 -3.44
CA SER A 74 2.02 -7.56 -4.02
C SER A 74 2.13 -9.03 -3.61
N ALA A 75 1.38 -9.91 -4.26
CA ALA A 75 1.44 -11.35 -4.05
C ALA A 75 1.10 -12.13 -5.33
N ILE A 76 1.63 -13.35 -5.42
CA ILE A 76 1.30 -14.31 -6.50
C ILE A 76 -0.20 -14.63 -6.60
N GLY A 77 -0.97 -14.38 -5.54
CA GLY A 77 -2.42 -14.53 -5.53
C GLY A 77 -3.15 -13.68 -6.58
N TYR A 78 -2.48 -12.71 -7.22
CA TYR A 78 -2.99 -12.01 -8.41
C TYR A 78 -3.40 -12.97 -9.54
N TYR A 79 -2.65 -14.04 -9.74
CA TYR A 79 -2.92 -15.02 -10.80
C TYR A 79 -4.05 -15.99 -10.45
N GLY A 80 -4.48 -16.02 -9.18
CA GLY A 80 -5.47 -16.96 -8.67
C GLY A 80 -4.95 -18.39 -8.55
N GLU A 81 -5.86 -19.34 -8.34
CA GLU A 81 -5.53 -20.75 -8.36
C GLU A 81 -5.41 -21.26 -9.80
N THR A 82 -4.18 -21.45 -10.25
CA THR A 82 -3.87 -21.81 -11.63
C THR A 82 -3.53 -23.29 -11.79
N GLY A 83 -3.42 -24.04 -10.68
CA GLY A 83 -3.04 -25.45 -10.70
C GLY A 83 -1.66 -25.64 -11.33
N GLY A 84 -1.53 -26.61 -12.24
CA GLY A 84 -0.29 -26.84 -12.99
C GLY A 84 -0.09 -25.93 -14.20
N ARG A 85 -0.99 -24.97 -14.46
CA ARG A 85 -0.90 -24.09 -15.62
C ARG A 85 0.11 -22.98 -15.37
N THR A 86 1.12 -22.89 -16.24
CA THR A 86 2.04 -21.75 -16.27
C THR A 86 1.27 -20.46 -16.59
N VAL A 87 1.53 -19.42 -15.80
CA VAL A 87 0.92 -18.08 -15.87
C VAL A 87 1.97 -17.00 -15.84
#